data_AF-A0A2E7JDT5-F1
#
_entry.id   AF-A0A2E7JDT5-F1
#
_cell.length_a   1.000
_cell.length_b   1.000
_cell.length_c   1.000
_cell.angle_alpha   90.00
_cell.angle_beta   90.00
_cell.angle_gamma   90.00
#
_symmetry.space_group_name_H-M   'P 1'
#
loop_
_entity.id
_entity.type
_entity.pdbx_description
1 polymer ?
#
loop_
_entity_poly.entity_id
_entity_poly.type
_entity_poly.pdbx_seq_one_letter_code
_entity_poly.pdbx_strand_id
1 'polypeptide(L)'
;MDMPTPCPDCGETVEYGEMLAHPNDFNTMVCDSCHDRITEENNQGSEKDNYGNTLSWKATPDYGLIEISLNGEELVGWCYEDEPESVFNEFFTVWKKAQEAAREQQ
;
A
#
# COMPACT_ATOMS: atom_id res chain seq x y z
N MET A 1 18.82 14.27 30.57
CA MET A 1 19.30 14.13 29.18
C MET A 1 18.68 12.83 28.72
N ASP A 2 17.67 12.91 27.86
CA ASP A 2 17.13 11.70 27.23
C ASP A 2 18.22 11.11 26.35
N MET A 3 18.48 9.81 26.54
CA MET A 3 19.53 9.14 25.80
C MET A 3 19.00 8.85 24.38
N PRO A 4 19.78 9.17 23.33
CA PRO A 4 19.41 8.82 21.98
C PRO A 4 19.24 7.30 21.86
N THR A 5 18.19 6.86 21.19
CA THR A 5 17.81 5.46 21.04
C THR A 5 17.92 5.06 19.56
N PRO A 6 18.52 3.90 19.23
CA PRO A 6 18.57 3.42 17.85
C PRO A 6 17.19 2.92 17.42
N CYS A 7 16.75 3.32 16.23
CA CYS A 7 15.56 2.77 15.59
C CYS A 7 15.81 1.29 15.26
N PRO A 8 14.89 0.37 15.62
CA PRO A 8 15.05 -1.06 15.36
C PRO A 8 15.02 -1.42 13.87
N ASP A 9 14.42 -0.57 13.03
CA ASP A 9 14.23 -0.82 11.59
C ASP A 9 15.43 -0.39 10.74
N CYS A 10 15.96 0.83 10.98
CA CYS A 10 17.06 1.39 10.19
C CYS A 10 18.38 1.51 10.96
N GLY A 11 18.37 1.34 12.29
CA GLY A 11 19.55 1.50 13.15
C GLY A 11 19.96 2.96 13.40
N GLU A 12 19.25 3.94 12.84
CA GLU A 12 19.56 5.35 13.06
C GLU A 12 19.26 5.77 14.49
N THR A 13 20.16 6.57 15.07
CA THR A 13 20.05 7.03 16.45
C THR A 13 19.23 8.32 16.50
N VAL A 14 18.06 8.25 17.12
CA VAL A 14 17.09 9.35 17.21
C VAL A 14 16.73 9.63 18.67
N GLU A 15 16.13 10.79 18.96
CA GLU A 15 15.64 11.05 20.30
C GLU A 15 14.41 10.18 20.59
N TYR A 16 14.29 9.63 21.80
CA TYR A 16 13.15 8.76 22.14
C TYR A 16 11.80 9.47 21.98
N GLY A 17 11.75 10.79 22.19
CA GLY A 17 10.55 11.61 21.97
C GLY A 17 10.14 11.77 20.50
N GLU A 18 11.02 11.42 19.55
CA GLU A 18 10.78 11.45 18.10
C GLU A 18 10.43 10.07 17.53
N MET A 19 10.33 9.06 18.38
CA MET A 19 9.92 7.72 17.95
C MET A 19 8.40 7.60 17.90
N LEU A 20 7.90 6.97 16.83
CA LEU A 20 6.48 6.69 16.59
C LEU A 20 6.21 5.19 16.69
N ALA A 21 4.96 4.80 16.97
CA ALA A 21 4.56 3.40 16.99
C ALA A 21 4.65 2.78 15.60
N HIS A 22 5.22 1.58 15.46
CA HIS A 22 5.37 0.92 14.17
C HIS A 22 3.98 0.62 13.55
N PRO A 23 3.70 1.03 12.29
CA PRO A 23 2.35 0.91 11.70
C PRO A 23 1.77 -0.53 11.73
N ASN A 24 2.63 -1.54 11.62
CA ASN A 24 2.24 -2.96 11.65
C ASN A 24 2.49 -3.69 12.99
N ASP A 25 3.16 -3.07 13.98
CA ASP A 25 3.47 -3.73 15.26
C ASP A 25 3.37 -2.75 16.43
N PHE A 26 2.30 -2.88 17.20
CA PHE A 26 2.00 -1.99 18.31
C PHE A 26 3.06 -2.01 19.44
N ASN A 27 3.89 -3.05 19.54
CA ASN A 27 4.91 -3.16 20.59
C ASN A 27 6.26 -2.52 20.21
N THR A 28 6.42 -2.13 18.95
CA THR A 28 7.68 -1.62 18.41
C THR A 28 7.56 -0.13 18.14
N MET A 29 8.57 0.64 18.53
CA MET A 29 8.68 2.05 18.15
C MET A 29 9.80 2.23 17.13
N VAL A 30 9.55 3.05 16.11
CA VAL A 30 10.47 3.33 15.01
C VAL A 30 10.68 4.84 14.89
N CYS A 31 11.72 5.27 14.16
CA CYS A 31 11.86 6.68 13.84
C CYS A 31 10.77 7.14 12.86
N ASP A 32 10.51 8.44 12.84
CA ASP A 32 9.57 9.12 11.93
C ASP A 32 9.75 8.70 10.46
N SER A 33 10.98 8.67 9.97
CA SER A 33 11.27 8.25 8.59
C SER A 33 10.87 6.81 8.27
N CYS A 34 11.04 5.88 9.23
CA CYS A 34 10.62 4.50 9.04
C CYS A 34 9.10 4.37 9.13
N HIS A 35 8.47 5.10 10.05
CA HIS A 35 7.03 5.15 10.17
C HIS A 35 6.36 5.58 8.86
N ASP A 36 6.83 6.66 8.25
CA ASP A 36 6.30 7.18 6.99
C ASP A 36 6.51 6.20 5.83
N ARG A 37 7.72 5.64 5.71
CA ARG A 37 8.02 4.64 4.67
C ARG A 37 7.10 3.43 4.76
N ILE A 38 6.92 2.86 5.95
CA ILE A 38 6.06 1.68 6.15
C ILE A 38 4.60 2.04 5.86
N THR A 39 4.16 3.23 6.26
CA THR A 39 2.80 3.70 5.97
C THR A 39 2.59 3.85 4.46
N GLU A 40 3.55 4.41 3.73
CA GLU A 40 3.48 4.50 2.27
C GLU A 40 3.46 3.11 1.62
N GLU A 41 4.34 2.19 2.06
CA GLU A 41 4.39 0.81 1.59
C GLU A 41 3.06 0.06 1.80
N ASN A 42 2.40 0.26 2.95
CA ASN A 42 1.10 -0.35 3.26
C ASN A 42 -0.05 0.23 2.40
N ASN A 43 0.08 1.46 1.92
CA ASN A 43 -0.93 2.15 1.13
C ASN A 43 -0.71 2.01 -0.39
N GLN A 44 0.12 1.08 -0.81
CA GLN A 44 0.32 0.80 -2.23
C GLN A 44 0.62 -0.67 -2.46
N GLY A 45 0.37 -1.14 -3.68
CA GLY A 45 0.67 -2.51 -4.03
C GLY A 45 0.62 -2.74 -5.53
N SER A 46 0.99 -3.94 -5.95
CA SER A 46 0.86 -4.33 -7.35
C SER A 46 0.73 -5.84 -7.51
N GLU A 47 0.00 -6.26 -8.55
CA GLU A 47 -0.13 -7.65 -8.94
C GLU A 47 -0.05 -7.78 -10.48
N LYS A 48 0.50 -8.90 -10.95
CA LYS A 48 0.59 -9.21 -12.37
C LYS A 48 -0.54 -10.15 -12.78
N ASP A 49 -1.18 -9.83 -13.90
CA ASP A 49 -2.15 -10.74 -14.50
C ASP A 49 -1.46 -11.87 -15.32
N ASN A 50 -2.27 -12.80 -15.81
CA ASN A 50 -1.79 -13.94 -16.61
C ASN A 50 -1.25 -13.55 -18.00
N TYR A 51 -1.41 -12.28 -18.39
CA TYR A 51 -1.01 -11.73 -19.69
C TYR A 51 0.23 -10.85 -19.59
N GLY A 52 0.80 -10.72 -18.40
CA GLY A 52 1.99 -9.91 -18.15
C GLY A 52 1.70 -8.44 -17.92
N ASN A 53 0.43 -8.02 -17.83
CA ASN A 53 0.10 -6.67 -17.41
C ASN A 53 0.31 -6.55 -15.90
N THR A 54 0.81 -5.40 -15.47
CA THR A 54 0.98 -5.07 -14.05
C THR A 54 -0.14 -4.12 -13.64
N LEU A 55 -1.00 -4.56 -12.75
CA LEU A 55 -1.94 -3.69 -12.05
C LEU A 55 -1.29 -3.20 -10.77
N SER A 56 -1.25 -1.90 -10.58
CA SER A 56 -0.76 -1.27 -9.36
C SER A 56 -1.87 -0.44 -8.73
N TRP A 57 -1.84 -0.32 -7.42
CA TRP A 57 -2.77 0.53 -6.69
C TRP A 57 -2.04 1.42 -5.70
N LYS A 58 -2.62 2.60 -5.46
CA LYS A 58 -2.19 3.55 -4.44
C LYS A 58 -3.40 4.08 -3.71
N ALA A 59 -3.36 4.07 -2.39
CA ALA A 59 -4.39 4.59 -1.53
C ALA A 59 -4.01 5.98 -1.01
N THR A 60 -5.01 6.85 -0.89
CA THR A 60 -4.92 8.13 -0.21
C THR A 60 -5.91 8.13 0.97
N PRO A 61 -5.47 7.72 2.18
CA PRO A 61 -6.34 7.56 3.34
C PRO A 61 -7.10 8.81 3.75
N ASP A 62 -6.49 9.99 3.57
CA ASP A 62 -7.11 11.28 3.91
C ASP A 62 -8.41 11.54 3.14
N TYR A 63 -8.57 10.91 1.96
CA TYR A 63 -9.75 11.03 1.12
C TYR A 63 -10.55 9.73 1.01
N GLY A 64 -10.08 8.63 1.61
CA GLY A 64 -10.67 7.30 1.44
C GLY A 64 -10.69 6.84 -0.02
N LEU A 65 -9.65 7.17 -0.80
CA LEU A 65 -9.57 6.90 -2.24
C LEU A 65 -8.47 5.91 -2.59
N ILE A 66 -8.78 4.96 -3.47
CA ILE A 66 -7.81 4.05 -4.08
C ILE A 66 -7.75 4.29 -5.59
N GLU A 67 -6.56 4.53 -6.09
CA GLU A 67 -6.26 4.72 -7.52
C GLU A 67 -5.65 3.43 -8.06
N ILE A 68 -6.23 2.89 -9.12
CA ILE A 68 -5.78 1.65 -9.77
C ILE A 68 -5.23 2.00 -11.16
N SER A 69 -4.02 1.55 -11.44
CA SER A 69 -3.31 1.79 -12.69
C SER A 69 -2.95 0.47 -13.37
N LEU A 70 -2.90 0.49 -14.71
CA LEU A 70 -2.45 -0.62 -15.55
C LEU A 70 -1.17 -0.19 -16.27
N ASN A 71 -0.09 -0.93 -16.05
CA ASN A 71 1.22 -0.66 -16.64
C ASN A 71 1.69 0.80 -16.43
N GLY A 72 1.30 1.42 -15.31
CA GLY A 72 1.63 2.79 -14.95
C GLY A 72 0.65 3.86 -15.44
N GLU A 73 -0.40 3.49 -16.18
CA GLU A 73 -1.47 4.41 -16.59
C GLU A 73 -2.70 4.23 -15.70
N GLU A 74 -3.21 5.33 -15.15
CA GLU A 74 -4.42 5.30 -14.30
C GLU A 74 -5.62 4.77 -15.09
N LEU A 75 -6.27 3.75 -14.55
CA LEU A 75 -7.51 3.20 -15.09
C LEU A 75 -8.74 3.80 -14.42
N VAL A 76 -8.72 3.83 -13.07
CA VAL A 76 -9.89 4.18 -12.28
C VAL A 76 -9.51 4.57 -10.85
N GLY A 77 -10.29 5.45 -10.23
CA GLY A 77 -10.25 5.73 -8.81
C GLY A 77 -11.57 5.33 -8.13
N TRP A 78 -11.49 4.56 -7.03
CA TRP A 78 -12.64 4.13 -6.23
C TRP A 78 -12.55 4.69 -4.81
N CYS A 79 -13.69 4.77 -4.12
CA CYS A 79 -13.71 4.97 -2.69
C CYS A 79 -13.56 3.63 -1.96
N TYR A 80 -12.91 3.63 -0.80
CA TYR A 80 -12.87 2.50 0.12
C TYR A 80 -13.23 2.96 1.54
N GLU A 81 -13.87 2.07 2.31
CA GLU A 81 -14.29 2.38 3.69
C GLU A 81 -13.32 1.79 4.72
N ASP A 82 -12.89 0.54 4.52
CA ASP A 82 -12.05 -0.19 5.47
C ASP A 82 -10.60 -0.31 4.97
N GLU A 83 -10.33 -1.28 4.07
CA GLU A 83 -8.98 -1.60 3.61
C GLU A 83 -8.86 -1.46 2.09
N PRO A 84 -7.90 -0.65 1.58
CA PRO A 84 -7.73 -0.44 0.14
C PRO A 84 -7.34 -1.74 -0.58
N GLU A 85 -6.53 -2.58 0.04
CA GLU A 85 -6.11 -3.87 -0.55
C GLU A 85 -7.31 -4.80 -0.80
N SER A 86 -8.30 -4.81 0.11
CA SER A 86 -9.52 -5.59 -0.09
C SER A 86 -10.30 -5.13 -1.32
N VAL A 87 -10.43 -3.81 -1.52
CA VAL A 87 -11.07 -3.23 -2.71
C VAL A 87 -10.29 -3.55 -3.98
N PHE A 88 -8.96 -3.47 -3.94
CA PHE A 88 -8.12 -3.88 -5.07
C PHE A 88 -8.30 -5.36 -5.42
N ASN A 89 -8.35 -6.26 -4.44
CA ASN A 89 -8.52 -7.69 -4.66
C ASN A 89 -9.86 -8.02 -5.33
N GLU A 90 -10.93 -7.31 -4.97
CA GLU A 90 -12.23 -7.42 -5.64
C GLU A 90 -12.16 -6.94 -7.09
N PHE A 91 -11.58 -5.75 -7.30
CA PHE A 91 -11.36 -5.20 -8.65
C PHE A 91 -10.57 -6.18 -9.51
N PHE A 92 -9.48 -6.73 -8.99
CA PHE A 92 -8.59 -7.64 -9.70
C PHE A 92 -9.28 -8.97 -10.05
N THR A 93 -10.17 -9.45 -9.19
CA THR A 93 -11.02 -10.61 -9.48
C THR A 93 -11.98 -10.33 -10.64
N VAL A 94 -12.61 -9.16 -10.65
CA VAL A 94 -13.50 -8.73 -11.75
C VAL A 94 -12.70 -8.56 -13.05
N TRP A 95 -11.52 -7.95 -12.97
CA TRP A 95 -10.60 -7.77 -14.09
C TRP A 95 -10.25 -9.10 -14.77
N LYS A 96 -9.80 -10.09 -13.98
CA LYS A 96 -9.48 -11.44 -14.50
C LYS A 96 -10.66 -12.09 -15.22
N LYS A 97 -11.86 -12.03 -14.61
CA LYS A 97 -13.09 -12.57 -15.23
C LYS A 97 -13.46 -11.86 -16.52
N ALA A 98 -13.33 -10.53 -16.57
CA ALA A 98 -13.60 -9.75 -17.76
C ALA A 98 -12.64 -10.09 -18.91
N GLN A 99 -11.35 -10.29 -18.59
CA GLN A 99 -10.35 -10.72 -19.57
C GLN A 99 -10.64 -12.12 -20.13
N GLU A 100 -11.06 -13.06 -19.28
CA GLU A 100 -11.46 -14.42 -19.71
C GLU A 100 -12.67 -14.37 -20.63
N ALA A 101 -13.72 -13.65 -20.25
CA ALA A 101 -14.95 -13.52 -21.04
C ALA A 101 -14.71 -12.83 -22.41
N ALA A 102 -13.84 -11.82 -22.46
CA ALA A 102 -13.49 -11.15 -23.71
C ALA A 102 -12.76 -12.07 -24.70
N ARG A 103 -12.03 -13.09 -24.20
CA ARG A 103 -11.33 -14.07 -25.04
C ARG A 103 -12.25 -15.15 -25.59
N GLU A 104 -13.28 -15.55 -24.88
CA GLU A 104 -14.27 -16.53 -25.38
C GLU A 104 -15.09 -16.00 -26.57
N GLN A 105 -15.10 -14.67 -26.77
CA GLN A 105 -15.81 -14.01 -27.85
C GLN A 105 -14.94 -13.74 -29.10
N GLN A 106 -13.66 -14.13 -29.08
CA GLN A 106 -12.71 -14.03 -30.19
C GLN A 106 -12.49 -15.39 -30.86
#